data_AF-A0A6C8GT77-F1
#
_entry.id   AF-A0A6C8GT77-F1
#
_cell.length_a   1.000
_cell.length_b   1.000
_cell.length_c   1.000
_cell.angle_alpha   90.00
_cell.angle_beta   90.00
_cell.angle_gamma   90.00
#
_symmetry.space_group_name_H-M   'P 1'
#
loop_
_entity.id
_entity.type
_entity.pdbx_description
1 polymer ?
#
loop_
_entity_poly.entity_id
_entity_poly.type
_entity_poly.pdbx_seq_one_letter_code
_entity_poly.pdbx_strand_id
1 'polypeptide(L)'
;MRASQRKLAVIAAAIPAAGRTTLEGKCLVNGVPLLETEFASDPKTPIVSSRIAEIVALQSEIPVYEVFLQDVRRGGLSALLTAYAAEGEGIIVVDAVEERDLTLIAQAACEQPSMPLLVGAAGLANALPVELFMQDRQRLP
;
A
#
# COMPACT_ATOMS: atom_id res chain seq x y z
N MET A 1 -2.03 12.62 -5.41
CA MET A 1 -3.30 12.92 -4.69
C MET A 1 -4.05 14.09 -5.31
N ARG A 2 -3.45 15.29 -5.44
CA ARG A 2 -4.11 16.46 -6.06
C ARG A 2 -4.66 16.20 -7.47
N ALA A 3 -3.87 15.63 -8.38
CA ALA A 3 -4.32 15.35 -9.75
C ALA A 3 -5.50 14.37 -9.82
N SER A 4 -5.52 13.37 -8.92
CA SER A 4 -6.61 12.39 -8.83
C SER A 4 -7.78 12.84 -7.98
N GLN A 5 -7.69 14.03 -7.34
CA GLN A 5 -8.68 14.56 -6.39
C GLN A 5 -9.05 13.54 -5.28
N ARG A 6 -8.09 12.73 -4.84
CA ARG A 6 -8.29 11.74 -3.76
C ARG A 6 -7.68 12.26 -2.47
N LYS A 7 -8.44 12.19 -1.37
CA LYS A 7 -8.02 12.59 -0.02
C LYS A 7 -7.05 11.59 0.61
N LEU A 8 -7.21 10.31 0.32
CA LEU A 8 -6.34 9.27 0.85
C LEU A 8 -5.48 8.66 -0.26
N ALA A 9 -4.27 8.27 0.11
CA ALA A 9 -3.45 7.32 -0.65
C ALA A 9 -3.17 6.09 0.22
N VAL A 10 -3.31 4.89 -0.33
CA VAL A 10 -2.97 3.63 0.34
C VAL A 10 -1.71 3.09 -0.30
N ILE A 11 -0.65 2.94 0.49
CA ILE A 11 0.63 2.36 0.10
C ILE A 11 0.69 0.91 0.57
N ALA A 12 0.69 -0.03 -0.38
CA ALA A 12 1.01 -1.43 -0.14
C ALA A 12 2.17 -1.85 -1.06
N ALA A 13 3.39 -1.80 -0.51
CA ALA A 13 4.62 -2.00 -1.27
C ALA A 13 5.01 -3.47 -1.48
N ALA A 14 4.39 -4.40 -0.74
CA ALA A 14 4.77 -5.80 -0.72
C ALA A 14 4.61 -6.49 -2.09
N ILE A 15 5.51 -7.43 -2.35
CA ILE A 15 5.44 -8.42 -3.43
C ILE A 15 5.89 -9.76 -2.81
N PRO A 16 5.01 -10.45 -2.06
CA PRO A 16 5.37 -11.66 -1.32
C PRO A 16 6.06 -12.71 -2.18
N ALA A 17 5.57 -12.95 -3.41
CA ALA A 17 6.19 -13.87 -4.36
C ALA A 17 7.65 -13.52 -4.74
N ALA A 18 8.07 -12.26 -4.59
CA ALA A 18 9.44 -11.80 -4.83
C ALA A 18 10.24 -11.64 -3.52
N GLY A 19 9.76 -12.20 -2.41
CA GLY A 19 10.39 -12.12 -1.10
C GLY A 19 10.28 -10.73 -0.45
N ARG A 20 9.43 -9.83 -0.96
CA ARG A 20 9.31 -8.46 -0.46
C ARG A 20 8.03 -8.33 0.37
N THR A 21 8.17 -7.99 1.63
CA THR A 21 7.04 -7.88 2.57
C THR A 21 7.08 -6.56 3.31
N THR A 22 5.94 -6.12 3.82
CA THR A 22 5.86 -5.00 4.77
C THR A 22 5.36 -5.53 6.11
N LEU A 23 6.14 -5.32 7.17
CA LEU A 23 5.79 -5.73 8.53
C LEU A 23 6.21 -4.64 9.52
N GLU A 24 5.30 -4.24 10.40
CA GLU A 24 5.49 -3.15 11.37
C GLU A 24 5.92 -1.83 10.67
N GLY A 25 5.38 -1.58 9.49
CA GLY A 25 5.69 -0.41 8.65
C GLY A 25 7.03 -0.47 7.92
N LYS A 26 7.82 -1.55 8.10
CA LYS A 26 9.12 -1.73 7.48
C LYS A 26 9.02 -2.61 6.24
N CYS A 27 9.67 -2.19 5.16
CA CYS A 27 9.93 -3.05 4.00
C CYS A 27 11.05 -4.05 4.34
N LEU A 28 10.81 -5.33 4.07
CA LEU A 28 11.78 -6.40 4.22
C LEU A 28 12.00 -7.11 2.89
N VAL A 29 13.22 -7.59 2.66
CA VAL A 29 13.61 -8.46 1.56
C VAL A 29 14.08 -9.78 2.15
N ASN A 30 13.37 -10.86 1.84
CA ASN A 30 13.62 -12.20 2.38
C ASN A 30 13.69 -12.22 3.92
N GLY A 31 12.87 -11.40 4.58
CA GLY A 31 12.83 -11.27 6.04
C GLY A 31 13.90 -10.35 6.65
N VAL A 32 14.79 -9.78 5.83
CA VAL A 32 15.82 -8.82 6.27
C VAL A 32 15.31 -7.40 6.02
N PRO A 33 15.40 -6.46 6.99
CA PRO A 33 15.04 -5.06 6.76
C PRO A 33 15.76 -4.48 5.54
N LEU A 34 15.06 -3.73 4.69
CA LEU A 34 15.58 -3.22 3.42
C LEU A 34 16.92 -2.47 3.55
N LEU A 35 17.11 -1.70 4.63
CA LEU A 35 18.33 -0.94 4.92
C LEU A 35 19.55 -1.83 5.22
N GLU A 36 19.33 -3.10 5.54
CA GLU A 36 20.37 -4.10 5.84
C GLU A 36 20.67 -5.02 4.64
N THR A 37 20.14 -4.69 3.46
CA THR A 37 20.32 -5.45 2.22
C THR A 37 21.25 -4.73 1.25
N GLU A 38 21.65 -5.38 0.15
CA GLU A 38 22.43 -4.78 -0.92
C GLU A 38 21.76 -3.56 -1.57
N PHE A 39 20.41 -3.49 -1.49
CA PHE A 39 19.62 -2.37 -2.03
C PHE A 39 19.87 -1.06 -1.27
N ALA A 40 20.33 -1.10 -0.02
CA ALA A 40 20.62 0.09 0.76
C ALA A 40 21.72 0.96 0.13
N SER A 41 22.72 0.31 -0.47
CA SER A 41 23.87 0.93 -1.11
C SER A 41 23.71 1.18 -2.62
N ASP A 42 22.47 1.19 -3.14
CA ASP A 42 22.25 1.47 -4.55
C ASP A 42 22.88 2.83 -4.93
N PRO A 43 23.77 2.88 -5.93
CA PRO A 43 24.58 4.07 -6.22
C PRO A 43 23.76 5.23 -6.79
N LYS A 44 22.52 4.99 -7.24
CA LYS A 44 21.64 6.02 -7.81
C LYS A 44 20.58 6.46 -6.81
N THR A 45 20.07 5.51 -6.04
CA THR A 45 18.93 5.67 -5.14
C THR A 45 19.21 4.99 -3.80
N PRO A 46 20.20 5.49 -3.04
CA PRO A 46 20.51 4.92 -1.74
C PRO A 46 19.30 5.02 -0.82
N ILE A 47 19.04 3.95 -0.08
CA ILE A 47 17.88 3.85 0.81
C ILE A 47 18.36 4.23 2.21
N VAL A 48 17.64 5.15 2.86
CA VAL A 48 18.03 5.71 4.17
C VAL A 48 17.21 5.14 5.34
N SER A 49 16.14 4.40 5.05
CA SER A 49 15.31 3.75 6.07
C SER A 49 14.66 2.49 5.51
N SER A 50 14.38 1.52 6.37
CA SER A 50 13.46 0.42 6.02
C SER A 50 11.99 0.80 6.24
N ARG A 51 11.71 1.81 7.07
CA ARG A 51 10.34 2.23 7.41
C ARG A 51 9.78 3.10 6.29
N ILE A 52 8.70 2.64 5.67
CA ILE A 52 8.12 3.31 4.49
C ILE A 52 7.62 4.71 4.87
N ALA A 53 7.03 4.86 6.06
CA ALA A 53 6.52 6.15 6.53
C ALA A 53 7.61 7.22 6.64
N GLU A 54 8.82 6.85 7.08
CA GLU A 54 9.96 7.78 7.16
C GLU A 54 10.39 8.25 5.77
N ILE A 55 10.47 7.34 4.79
CA ILE A 55 10.83 7.71 3.41
C ILE A 55 9.80 8.67 2.82
N VAL A 56 8.50 8.39 3.01
CA VAL A 56 7.42 9.23 2.49
C VAL A 56 7.42 10.61 3.14
N ALA A 57 7.62 10.68 4.47
CA ALA A 57 7.64 11.93 5.21
C ALA A 57 8.81 12.85 4.81
N LEU A 58 9.91 12.31 4.28
CA LEU A 58 11.01 13.11 3.73
C LEU A 58 10.65 13.81 2.40
N GLN A 59 9.58 13.39 1.74
CA GLN A 59 9.20 13.81 0.39
C GLN A 59 7.84 14.51 0.34
N SER A 60 7.11 14.58 1.45
CA SER A 60 5.76 15.10 1.51
C SER A 60 5.44 15.69 2.88
N GLU A 61 4.64 16.76 2.88
CA GLU A 61 4.04 17.34 4.11
C GLU A 61 2.70 16.68 4.48
N ILE A 62 2.20 15.75 3.67
CA ILE A 62 0.93 15.04 3.95
C ILE A 62 1.14 14.08 5.12
N PRO A 63 0.23 14.05 6.13
CA PRO A 63 0.31 13.12 7.24
C PRO A 63 0.41 11.66 6.78
N VAL A 64 1.33 10.91 7.38
CA VAL A 64 1.54 9.49 7.10
C VAL A 64 1.08 8.67 8.32
N TYR A 65 0.23 7.70 8.08
CA TYR A 65 -0.28 6.77 9.08
C TYR A 65 0.12 5.33 8.71
N GLU A 66 0.27 4.48 9.70
CA GLU A 66 0.63 3.08 9.51
C GLU A 66 -0.48 2.18 10.05
N VAL A 67 -0.89 1.21 9.22
CA VAL A 67 -1.85 0.18 9.60
C VAL A 67 -1.12 -1.17 9.57
N PHE A 68 -1.04 -1.80 10.72
CA PHE A 68 -0.25 -3.02 10.87
C PHE A 68 -1.04 -4.27 10.52
N LEU A 69 -0.30 -5.36 10.30
CA LEU A 69 -0.81 -6.61 9.74
C LEU A 69 -2.04 -7.16 10.49
N GLN A 70 -2.09 -6.99 11.81
CA GLN A 70 -3.20 -7.44 12.63
C GLN A 70 -4.51 -6.71 12.29
N ASP A 71 -4.48 -5.41 12.03
CA ASP A 71 -5.66 -4.62 11.72
C ASP A 71 -6.18 -4.95 10.32
N VAL A 72 -5.28 -5.24 9.38
CA VAL A 72 -5.63 -5.77 8.05
C VAL A 72 -6.36 -7.11 8.18
N ARG A 73 -5.75 -8.08 8.87
CA ARG A 73 -6.27 -9.46 8.98
C ARG A 73 -7.54 -9.57 9.82
N ARG A 74 -7.80 -8.64 10.73
CA ARG A 74 -9.05 -8.56 11.49
C ARG A 74 -10.17 -7.84 10.75
N GLY A 75 -9.92 -7.33 9.54
CA GLY A 75 -10.91 -6.57 8.76
C GLY A 75 -11.11 -5.13 9.25
N GLY A 76 -10.20 -4.59 10.06
CA GLY A 76 -10.29 -3.23 10.59
C GLY A 76 -9.92 -2.14 9.57
N LEU A 77 -9.24 -2.51 8.49
CA LEU A 77 -8.69 -1.55 7.52
C LEU A 77 -9.76 -0.64 6.90
N SER A 78 -10.91 -1.18 6.48
CA SER A 78 -11.96 -0.37 5.84
C SER A 78 -12.50 0.73 6.77
N ALA A 79 -12.71 0.40 8.05
CA ALA A 79 -13.14 1.36 9.07
C ALA A 79 -12.04 2.39 9.38
N LEU A 80 -10.77 1.97 9.44
CA LEU A 80 -9.63 2.88 9.62
C LEU A 80 -9.51 3.87 8.47
N LEU A 81 -9.65 3.42 7.22
CA LEU A 81 -9.66 4.30 6.05
C LEU A 81 -10.78 5.33 6.13
N THR A 82 -11.99 4.93 6.55
CA THR A 82 -13.10 5.86 6.78
C THR A 82 -12.77 6.90 7.85
N ALA A 83 -12.14 6.49 8.96
CA ALA A 83 -11.73 7.40 10.02
C ALA A 83 -10.69 8.41 9.53
N TYR A 84 -9.63 7.96 8.85
CA TYR A 84 -8.60 8.85 8.30
C TYR A 84 -9.16 9.81 7.25
N ALA A 85 -10.10 9.36 6.40
CA ALA A 85 -10.73 10.23 5.41
C ALA A 85 -11.55 11.37 6.06
N ALA A 86 -12.06 11.16 7.27
CA ALA A 86 -12.77 12.16 8.06
C ALA A 86 -11.81 13.18 8.69
N GLU A 87 -10.58 12.78 9.04
CA GLU A 87 -9.54 13.66 9.58
C GLU A 87 -8.95 14.61 8.52
N GLY A 88 -8.84 14.16 7.26
CA GLY A 88 -8.35 15.01 6.18
C GLY A 88 -7.60 14.25 5.09
N GLU A 89 -6.60 14.91 4.51
CA GLU A 89 -5.68 14.25 3.58
C GLU A 89 -4.69 13.37 4.35
N GLY A 90 -4.42 12.17 3.86
CA GLY A 90 -3.53 11.22 4.52
C GLY A 90 -2.95 10.16 3.60
N ILE A 91 -1.73 9.71 3.92
CA ILE A 91 -1.05 8.59 3.27
C ILE A 91 -1.00 7.42 4.25
N ILE A 92 -1.57 6.28 3.86
CA ILE A 92 -1.75 5.13 4.73
C ILE A 92 -0.80 4.03 4.25
N VAL A 93 0.25 3.76 5.00
CA VAL A 93 1.15 2.62 4.77
C VAL A 93 0.54 1.39 5.40
N VAL A 94 0.36 0.33 4.62
CA VAL A 94 -0.32 -0.88 5.09
C VAL A 94 0.61 -2.09 4.98
N ASP A 95 0.71 -2.83 6.08
CA ASP A 95 1.47 -4.07 6.15
C ASP A 95 0.86 -5.17 5.26
N ALA A 96 1.72 -5.97 4.67
CA ALA A 96 1.35 -7.17 3.93
C ALA A 96 2.54 -8.12 3.85
N VAL A 97 2.33 -9.39 4.24
CA VAL A 97 3.38 -10.42 4.21
C VAL A 97 3.04 -11.59 3.29
N GLU A 98 1.76 -11.75 2.95
CA GLU A 98 1.25 -12.78 2.04
C GLU A 98 0.29 -12.16 1.02
N GLU A 99 0.06 -12.85 -0.10
CA GLU A 99 -0.86 -12.36 -1.17
C GLU A 99 -2.28 -12.11 -0.64
N ARG A 100 -2.75 -12.91 0.32
CA ARG A 100 -4.06 -12.69 0.97
C ARG A 100 -4.17 -11.33 1.66
N ASP A 101 -3.07 -10.81 2.20
CA ASP A 101 -3.07 -9.52 2.89
C ASP A 101 -3.29 -8.40 1.87
N LEU A 102 -2.65 -8.51 0.68
CA LEU A 102 -2.86 -7.59 -0.44
C LEU A 102 -4.30 -7.66 -0.98
N THR A 103 -4.92 -8.84 -1.02
CA THR A 103 -6.35 -9.00 -1.36
C THR A 103 -7.25 -8.25 -0.37
N LEU A 104 -6.99 -8.38 0.93
CA LEU A 104 -7.75 -7.65 1.97
C LEU A 104 -7.59 -6.13 1.84
N ILE A 105 -6.37 -5.67 1.50
CA ILE A 105 -6.11 -4.25 1.24
C ILE A 105 -6.90 -3.74 0.04
N ALA A 106 -6.87 -4.48 -1.08
CA ALA A 106 -7.61 -4.13 -2.28
C ALA A 106 -9.12 -4.07 -2.03
N GLN A 107 -9.67 -5.05 -1.29
CA GLN A 107 -11.08 -5.09 -0.90
C GLN A 107 -11.47 -3.88 -0.05
N ALA A 108 -10.74 -3.60 1.03
CA ALA A 108 -11.01 -2.47 1.90
C ALA A 108 -10.97 -1.11 1.16
N ALA A 109 -10.08 -0.98 0.17
CA ALA A 109 -10.03 0.20 -0.68
C ALA A 109 -11.23 0.33 -1.64
N CYS A 110 -11.75 -0.79 -2.16
CA CYS A 110 -12.95 -0.83 -3.01
C CYS A 110 -14.24 -0.55 -2.24
N GLU A 111 -14.26 -0.85 -0.94
CA GLU A 111 -15.41 -0.56 -0.05
C GLU A 111 -15.55 0.93 0.28
N GLN A 112 -14.52 1.75 0.04
CA GLN A 112 -14.59 3.18 0.35
C GLN A 112 -15.52 3.92 -0.63
N PRO A 113 -16.37 4.85 -0.14
CA PRO A 113 -17.25 5.66 -1.00
C PRO A 113 -16.49 6.44 -2.08
N SER A 114 -15.29 6.90 -1.74
CA SER A 114 -14.31 7.40 -2.69
C SER A 114 -13.07 6.57 -2.52
N MET A 115 -12.77 5.74 -3.52
CA MET A 115 -11.61 4.86 -3.50
C MET A 115 -10.34 5.70 -3.20
N PRO A 116 -9.40 5.22 -2.36
CA PRO A 116 -8.13 5.92 -2.18
C PRO A 116 -7.28 5.87 -3.46
N LEU A 117 -6.28 6.75 -3.58
CA LEU A 117 -5.22 6.56 -4.57
C LEU A 117 -4.42 5.31 -4.17
N LEU A 118 -4.40 4.30 -5.04
CA LEU A 118 -3.64 3.08 -4.78
C LEU A 118 -2.18 3.27 -5.21
N VAL A 119 -1.26 2.94 -4.32
CA VAL A 119 0.18 3.05 -4.52
C VAL A 119 0.80 1.72 -4.10
N GLY A 120 1.52 1.08 -5.02
CA GLY A 120 2.11 -0.22 -4.76
C GLY A 120 2.83 -0.75 -5.97
N ALA A 121 3.34 -1.96 -5.84
CA ALA A 121 3.99 -2.69 -6.93
C ALA A 121 3.07 -3.78 -7.51
N ALA A 122 3.66 -4.77 -8.18
CA ALA A 122 2.92 -5.86 -8.81
C ALA A 122 2.01 -6.64 -7.86
N GLY A 123 2.40 -6.79 -6.58
CA GLY A 123 1.59 -7.48 -5.58
C GLY A 123 0.20 -6.85 -5.41
N LEU A 124 0.15 -5.55 -5.11
CA LEU A 124 -1.13 -4.84 -4.98
C LEU A 124 -1.91 -4.82 -6.31
N ALA A 125 -1.22 -4.60 -7.43
CA ALA A 125 -1.88 -4.58 -8.74
C ALA A 125 -2.59 -5.92 -9.07
N ASN A 126 -1.94 -7.06 -8.77
CA ASN A 126 -2.51 -8.39 -8.98
C ASN A 126 -3.67 -8.70 -8.03
N ALA A 127 -3.72 -8.05 -6.86
CA ALA A 127 -4.76 -8.24 -5.87
C ALA A 127 -6.04 -7.45 -6.19
N LEU A 128 -6.00 -6.51 -7.14
CA LEU A 128 -7.18 -5.73 -7.49
C LEU A 128 -8.26 -6.59 -8.17
N PRO A 129 -9.54 -6.38 -7.83
CA PRO A 129 -10.64 -7.05 -8.53
C PRO A 129 -10.59 -6.75 -10.02
N VAL A 130 -10.80 -7.77 -10.85
CA VAL A 130 -10.73 -7.65 -12.31
C VAL A 130 -11.76 -6.67 -12.85
N GLU A 131 -12.91 -6.55 -12.19
CA GLU A 131 -14.00 -5.63 -12.52
C GLU A 131 -13.57 -4.16 -12.46
N LEU A 132 -12.48 -3.86 -11.75
CA LEU A 132 -11.95 -2.50 -11.64
C LEU A 132 -11.25 -2.02 -12.92
N PHE A 133 -10.74 -2.93 -13.74
CA PHE A 133 -9.88 -2.60 -14.89
C PHE A 133 -10.18 -3.38 -16.17
N MET A 134 -11.03 -4.41 -16.11
CA MET A 134 -11.58 -5.09 -17.28
C MET A 134 -13.04 -4.67 -17.43
N GLN A 135 -13.37 -4.05 -18.56
CA GLN A 135 -14.77 -3.93 -18.96
C GLN A 135 -15.27 -5.29 -19.44
N ASP A 136 -16.53 -5.61 -19.17
CA ASP A 136 -17.18 -6.77 -19.79
C ASP A 136 -16.89 -6.77 -21.27
N ARG A 137 -16.35 -7.89 -21.80
CA ARG A 137 -16.11 -8.03 -23.24
C ARG A 137 -17.43 -7.74 -23.95
N GLN A 138 -17.51 -6.59 -24.64
CA GLN A 138 -18.53 -6.40 -25.66
C GLN A 138 -18.41 -7.59 -26.61
N ARG A 139 -19.46 -8.40 -26.70
CA ARG A 139 -19.55 -9.39 -27.77
C ARG A 139 -19.42 -8.61 -29.07
N LEU A 140 -18.33 -8.88 -29.80
CA LEU A 140 -18.20 -8.44 -31.18
C LEU A 140 -19.42 -8.98 -31.95
N PRO A 141 -20.02 -8.18 -32.85
CA PRO A 141 -21.23 -8.54 -33.57
C PRO A 141 -21.08 -9.84 -34.35
#